data_AF-A0A1Q3WRE6-F1
#
_entry.id   AF-A0A1Q3WRE6-F1
#
_cell.length_a   1.000
_cell.length_b   1.000
_cell.length_c   1.000
_cell.angle_alpha   90.00
_cell.angle_beta   90.00
_cell.angle_gamma   90.00
#
_symmetry.space_group_name_H-M   'P 1'
#
loop_
_entity.id
_entity.type
_entity.pdbx_description
1 polymer ?
#
loop_
_entity_poly.entity_id
_entity_poly.type
_entity_poly.pdbx_seq_one_letter_code
_entity_poly.pdbx_strand_id
1 'polypeptide(L)'
;MTTPRAGLPELAASQEAKEVVHNEALRMIEALTVGGVVTLSLSTPPGSPTEGGVWVVGATATGAWAGKEKQLAHYTNGAWAFYAPADGWQIHVIDEDKQYFYNGTAWTAYAVATQVDSVQESVAAAGSTAGTATALTARLCEVTSSTAGTADGVKLPAIAQGERCTVFNKTANALKVYPPSGQQINYGGADVAHTLAAWGTTTYYAVKTDSYYT
;
A
#
# COMPACT_ATOMS: atom_id res chain seq x y z
N MET A 1 -1.61 -1.73 38.97
CA MET A 1 -1.07 -0.73 38.03
C MET A 1 -1.53 -1.12 36.63
N THR A 2 -1.53 -0.19 35.68
CA THR A 2 -1.88 -0.48 34.28
C THR A 2 -0.84 0.14 33.36
N THR A 3 -0.65 -0.44 32.18
CA THR A 3 0.20 0.16 31.16
C THR A 3 -0.37 1.52 30.69
N PRO A 4 0.47 2.52 30.39
CA PRO A 4 0.03 3.91 30.23
C PRO A 4 -0.82 4.20 28.98
N ARG A 5 -0.70 3.42 27.90
CA ARG A 5 -1.39 3.71 26.63
C ARG A 5 -2.63 2.84 26.41
N ALA A 6 -2.53 1.55 26.69
CA ALA A 6 -3.53 0.53 26.44
C ALA A 6 -4.32 0.14 27.69
N GLY A 7 -3.88 0.58 28.89
CA GLY A 7 -4.56 0.27 30.14
C GLY A 7 -4.52 -1.21 30.53
N LEU A 8 -3.50 -1.97 30.08
CA LEU A 8 -3.39 -3.39 30.35
C LEU A 8 -3.08 -3.61 31.84
N PRO A 9 -3.83 -4.47 32.55
CA PRO A 9 -3.58 -4.73 33.96
C PRO A 9 -2.20 -5.36 34.19
N GLU A 10 -1.42 -4.75 35.08
CA GLU A 10 -0.13 -5.27 35.52
C GLU A 10 -0.27 -6.12 36.78
N LEU A 11 0.52 -7.19 36.86
CA LEU A 11 0.59 -8.05 38.04
C LEU A 11 1.23 -7.30 39.21
N ALA A 12 0.68 -7.49 40.41
CA ALA A 12 1.25 -6.92 41.64
C ALA A 12 2.53 -7.66 42.06
N ALA A 13 3.47 -6.93 42.65
CA ALA A 13 4.68 -7.51 43.23
C ALA A 13 4.32 -8.45 44.38
N SER A 14 4.73 -9.73 44.28
CA SER A 14 4.64 -10.83 45.29
C SER A 14 4.53 -12.24 44.65
N GLN A 15 4.92 -12.43 43.39
CA GLN A 15 4.78 -13.71 42.66
C GLN A 15 6.13 -14.28 42.21
N GLU A 16 7.10 -14.33 43.13
CA GLU A 16 8.47 -14.81 42.83
C GLU A 16 9.13 -14.07 41.65
N ALA A 17 8.86 -12.77 41.51
CA ALA A 17 9.36 -11.90 40.44
C ALA A 17 8.90 -12.25 38.99
N LYS A 18 7.94 -13.18 38.82
CA LYS A 18 7.32 -13.45 37.50
C LYS A 18 6.58 -12.22 36.97
N GLU A 19 6.06 -11.39 37.87
CA GLU A 19 5.43 -10.11 37.56
C GLU A 19 6.36 -9.17 36.81
N VAL A 20 7.68 -9.22 37.06
CA VAL A 20 8.65 -8.30 36.46
C VAL A 20 8.72 -8.55 34.97
N VAL A 21 9.05 -9.79 34.59
CA VAL A 21 9.18 -10.18 33.18
C VAL A 21 7.85 -10.10 32.42
N HIS A 22 6.73 -10.42 33.08
CA HIS A 22 5.42 -10.31 32.46
C HIS A 22 5.01 -8.85 32.21
N ASN A 23 5.16 -7.97 33.22
CA ASN A 23 4.80 -6.57 33.08
C ASN A 23 5.73 -5.86 32.06
N GLU A 24 7.01 -6.22 32.00
CA GLU A 24 7.93 -5.75 30.95
C GLU A 24 7.45 -6.15 29.55
N ALA A 25 7.01 -7.40 29.38
CA ALA A 25 6.45 -7.86 28.10
C ALA A 25 5.17 -7.10 27.72
N LEU A 26 4.27 -6.83 28.67
CA LEU A 26 3.07 -6.03 28.43
C LEU A 26 3.41 -4.60 27.98
N ARG A 27 4.38 -3.96 28.64
CA ARG A 27 4.86 -2.61 28.26
C ARG A 27 5.49 -2.58 26.88
N MET A 28 6.27 -3.61 26.53
CA MET A 28 6.86 -3.73 25.20
C MET A 28 5.78 -3.92 24.11
N ILE A 29 4.79 -4.80 24.36
CA ILE A 29 3.68 -5.02 23.43
C ILE A 29 2.91 -3.72 23.20
N GLU A 30 2.59 -2.99 24.26
CA GLU A 30 1.94 -1.69 24.15
C GLU A 30 2.76 -0.68 23.33
N ALA A 31 4.06 -0.56 23.62
CA ALA A 31 4.95 0.37 22.92
C ALA A 31 4.98 0.14 21.40
N LEU A 32 4.81 -1.12 20.98
CA LEU A 32 4.78 -1.54 19.57
C LEU A 32 3.41 -1.39 18.92
N THR A 33 2.31 -1.48 19.67
CA THR A 33 0.97 -1.70 19.09
C THR A 33 0.02 -0.53 19.23
N VAL A 34 0.14 0.29 20.28
CA VAL A 34 -0.85 1.32 20.61
C VAL A 34 -0.22 2.70 20.52
N GLY A 35 -0.92 3.67 19.92
CA GLY A 35 -0.57 5.09 19.98
C GLY A 35 0.60 5.59 19.12
N GLY A 36 1.32 4.71 18.42
CA GLY A 36 2.38 5.09 17.47
C GLY A 36 3.72 5.52 18.08
N VAL A 37 4.69 5.86 17.24
CA VAL A 37 6.01 6.38 17.58
C VAL A 37 6.06 7.86 17.24
N VAL A 38 6.47 8.71 18.18
CA VAL A 38 6.44 10.17 18.04
C VAL A 38 7.30 10.64 16.87
N THR A 39 8.54 10.16 16.79
CA THR A 39 9.47 10.44 15.68
C THR A 39 10.59 9.40 15.65
N LEU A 40 11.25 9.27 14.48
CA LEU A 40 12.45 8.46 14.31
C LEU A 40 13.76 9.23 14.14
N SER A 41 13.70 10.57 14.18
CA SER A 41 14.81 11.45 13.80
C SER A 41 15.55 12.08 14.98
N LEU A 42 15.09 11.86 16.22
CA LEU A 42 15.60 12.52 17.40
C LEU A 42 16.80 11.76 18.00
N SER A 43 17.92 12.45 18.24
CA SER A 43 19.15 11.87 18.81
C SER A 43 19.34 12.16 20.30
N THR A 44 18.60 13.11 20.86
CA THR A 44 18.67 13.51 22.27
C THR A 44 17.30 13.30 22.93
N PRO A 45 17.21 12.65 24.09
CA PRO A 45 15.93 12.46 24.76
C PRO A 45 15.21 13.80 24.98
N PRO A 46 13.87 13.85 24.81
CA PRO A 46 13.08 15.03 25.16
C PRO A 46 13.34 15.44 26.60
N GLY A 47 13.44 16.76 26.87
CA GLY A 47 13.62 17.27 28.23
C GLY A 47 12.41 17.08 29.14
N SER A 48 11.23 16.81 28.57
CA SER A 48 9.99 16.51 29.29
C SER A 48 9.19 15.45 28.53
N PRO A 49 9.63 14.18 28.57
CA PRO A 49 8.95 13.09 27.87
C PRO A 49 7.61 12.81 28.56
N THR A 50 6.56 12.60 27.76
CA THR A 50 5.25 12.21 28.27
C THR A 50 5.26 10.72 28.63
N GLU A 51 4.59 10.37 29.72
CA GLU A 51 4.37 8.97 30.11
C GLU A 51 3.68 8.19 28.97
N GLY A 52 4.19 7.02 28.61
CA GLY A 52 3.76 6.23 27.46
C GLY A 52 4.30 6.71 26.10
N GLY A 53 5.13 7.75 26.07
CA GLY A 53 5.74 8.24 24.84
C GLY A 53 6.77 7.25 24.28
N VAL A 54 6.77 7.07 22.96
CA VAL A 54 7.71 6.17 22.26
C VAL A 54 8.41 6.91 21.13
N TRP A 55 9.72 6.72 21.01
CA TRP A 55 10.59 7.30 19.98
C TRP A 55 11.49 6.21 19.40
N VAL A 56 11.91 6.35 18.14
CA VAL A 56 13.10 5.62 17.66
C VAL A 56 14.31 6.51 17.93
N VAL A 57 15.33 5.94 18.58
CA VAL A 57 16.58 6.65 18.86
C VAL A 57 17.33 6.88 17.55
N GLY A 58 17.48 8.14 17.17
CA GLY A 58 18.22 8.56 15.97
C GLY A 58 19.72 8.30 16.08
N ALA A 59 20.44 8.54 14.98
CA ALA A 59 21.90 8.42 14.96
C ALA A 59 22.57 9.44 15.90
N THR A 60 23.81 9.16 16.33
CA THR A 60 24.60 10.02 17.23
C THR A 60 23.88 10.31 18.54
N ALA A 61 23.37 9.26 19.19
CA ALA A 61 22.51 9.42 20.35
C ALA A 61 23.27 9.99 21.56
N THR A 62 22.60 10.82 22.37
CA THR A 62 23.21 11.49 23.52
C THR A 62 22.43 11.26 24.81
N GLY A 63 23.03 11.63 25.95
CA GLY A 63 22.39 11.53 27.26
C GLY A 63 21.96 10.10 27.58
N ALA A 64 20.73 9.94 28.06
CA ALA A 64 20.15 8.63 28.39
C ALA A 64 20.01 7.70 27.17
N TRP A 65 20.07 8.23 25.94
CA TRP A 65 19.92 7.46 24.71
C TRP A 65 21.26 7.03 24.10
N ALA A 66 22.41 7.45 24.65
CA ALA A 66 23.72 7.12 24.11
C ALA A 66 23.94 5.60 23.98
N GLY A 67 24.35 5.14 22.79
CA GLY A 67 24.56 3.72 22.49
C GLY A 67 23.28 2.90 22.28
N LYS A 68 22.12 3.57 22.14
CA LYS A 68 20.81 2.95 21.91
C LYS A 68 20.25 3.27 20.52
N GLU A 69 21.09 3.68 19.58
CA GLU A 69 20.68 4.01 18.21
C GLU A 69 19.80 2.90 17.61
N LYS A 70 18.78 3.32 16.86
CA LYS A 70 17.77 2.47 16.17
C LYS A 70 16.80 1.74 17.10
N GLN A 71 17.03 1.71 18.42
CA GLN A 71 16.10 1.09 19.37
C GLN A 71 14.85 1.95 19.56
N LEU A 72 13.75 1.31 19.96
CA LEU A 72 12.60 2.04 20.48
C LEU A 72 12.88 2.45 21.91
N ALA A 73 12.86 3.76 22.19
CA ALA A 73 12.88 4.34 23.51
C ALA A 73 11.45 4.63 23.96
N HIS A 74 10.99 3.93 25.00
CA HIS A 74 9.68 4.08 25.61
C HIS A 74 9.85 4.73 26.99
N TYR A 75 9.20 5.88 27.22
CA TYR A 75 9.19 6.52 28.53
C TYR A 75 8.03 5.97 29.35
N THR A 76 8.32 5.13 30.34
CA THR A 76 7.31 4.47 31.18
C THR A 76 7.77 4.36 32.62
N ASN A 77 6.85 4.52 33.56
CA ASN A 77 7.08 4.59 35.00
C ASN A 77 8.17 5.60 35.38
N GLY A 78 8.19 6.75 34.69
CA GLY A 78 9.19 7.79 34.91
C GLY A 78 10.63 7.41 34.52
N ALA A 79 10.82 6.36 33.70
CA ALA A 79 12.13 5.93 33.23
C ALA A 79 12.12 5.52 31.75
N TRP A 80 13.30 5.46 31.14
CA TRP A 80 13.47 4.97 29.77
C TRP A 80 13.60 3.44 29.74
N ALA A 81 12.71 2.79 29.01
CA ALA A 81 12.86 1.42 28.55
C ALA A 81 13.31 1.42 27.08
N PHE A 82 14.22 0.51 26.72
CA PHE A 82 14.74 0.40 25.35
C PHE A 82 14.48 -0.99 24.78
N TYR A 83 13.96 -1.05 23.57
CA TYR A 83 13.66 -2.29 22.87
C TYR A 83 14.44 -2.36 21.56
N ALA A 84 15.32 -3.35 21.43
CA ALA A 84 16.07 -3.61 20.21
C ALA A 84 15.15 -4.24 19.14
N PRO A 85 15.02 -3.64 17.94
CA PRO A 85 14.13 -4.16 16.92
C PRO A 85 14.69 -5.44 16.29
N ALA A 86 13.79 -6.39 16.01
CA ALA A 86 14.07 -7.54 15.17
C ALA A 86 13.60 -7.27 13.73
N ASP A 87 14.15 -8.02 12.78
CA ASP A 87 13.69 -7.96 11.39
C ASP A 87 12.17 -8.20 11.30
N GLY A 88 11.49 -7.39 10.49
CA GLY A 88 10.04 -7.41 10.31
C GLY A 88 9.21 -6.67 11.35
N TRP A 89 9.80 -6.08 12.40
CA TRP A 89 9.05 -5.19 13.32
C TRP A 89 8.43 -4.03 12.56
N GLN A 90 7.21 -3.65 12.93
CA GLN A 90 6.46 -2.57 12.28
C GLN A 90 6.10 -1.48 13.28
N ILE A 91 6.13 -0.23 12.83
CA ILE A 91 5.71 0.93 13.61
C ILE A 91 5.01 1.95 12.73
N HIS A 92 4.06 2.68 13.32
CA HIS A 92 3.54 3.92 12.74
C HIS A 92 4.29 5.11 13.35
N VAL A 93 4.82 5.99 12.53
CA VAL A 93 5.52 7.20 12.96
C VAL A 93 4.61 8.42 12.75
N ILE A 94 4.30 9.10 13.85
CA ILE A 94 3.22 10.09 13.96
C ILE A 94 3.56 11.41 13.26
N ASP A 95 4.78 11.93 13.45
CA ASP A 95 5.20 13.21 12.86
C ASP A 95 5.31 13.17 11.33
N GLU A 96 5.55 11.98 10.78
CA GLU A 96 5.60 11.74 9.33
C GLU A 96 4.31 11.17 8.73
N ASP A 97 3.34 10.75 9.55
CA ASP A 97 2.15 10.00 9.16
C ASP A 97 2.44 8.80 8.23
N LYS A 98 3.41 7.96 8.63
CA LYS A 98 3.90 6.83 7.81
C LYS A 98 4.02 5.54 8.58
N GLN A 99 3.90 4.43 7.86
CA GLN A 99 4.25 3.11 8.36
C GLN A 99 5.70 2.80 8.03
N TYR A 100 6.40 2.18 8.96
CA TYR A 100 7.78 1.73 8.84
C TYR A 100 7.89 0.26 9.22
N PHE A 101 8.86 -0.44 8.63
CA PHE A 101 9.31 -1.75 9.10
C PHE A 101 10.82 -1.76 9.31
N TYR A 102 11.31 -2.56 10.26
CA TYR A 102 12.74 -2.77 10.45
C TYR A 102 13.23 -3.88 9.52
N ASN A 103 14.19 -3.60 8.65
CA ASN A 103 14.69 -4.54 7.64
C ASN A 103 15.89 -5.39 8.11
N GLY A 104 16.06 -5.52 9.43
CA GLY A 104 17.24 -6.12 10.07
C GLY A 104 18.41 -5.15 10.27
N THR A 105 18.45 -4.01 9.57
CA THR A 105 19.55 -3.02 9.69
C THR A 105 19.08 -1.59 9.95
N ALA A 106 17.90 -1.20 9.47
CA ALA A 106 17.34 0.14 9.57
C ALA A 106 15.81 0.13 9.50
N TRP A 107 15.19 1.15 10.07
CA TRP A 107 13.78 1.46 9.87
C TRP A 107 13.57 1.99 8.45
N THR A 108 12.75 1.28 7.68
CA THR A 108 12.45 1.56 6.27
C THR A 108 10.97 1.87 6.14
N ALA A 109 10.63 2.98 5.49
CA ALA A 109 9.23 3.32 5.26
C ALA A 109 8.59 2.29 4.32
N TYR A 110 7.35 1.91 4.59
CA TYR A 110 6.54 1.27 3.57
C TYR A 110 6.39 2.21 2.39
N ALA A 111 6.63 1.70 1.17
CA ALA A 111 6.26 2.43 -0.02
C ALA A 111 4.75 2.61 -0.02
N VAL A 112 4.29 3.85 -0.14
CA VAL A 112 2.89 4.11 -0.49
C VAL A 112 2.70 3.49 -1.88
N ALA A 113 1.73 2.60 -2.04
CA ALA A 113 1.33 2.18 -3.38
C ALA A 113 0.85 3.43 -4.12
N THR A 114 1.66 3.95 -5.02
CA THR A 114 1.37 5.20 -5.75
C THR A 114 0.27 5.04 -6.80
N GLN A 115 -0.23 3.83 -7.01
CA GLN A 115 -1.39 3.57 -7.87
C GLN A 115 -2.41 2.71 -7.13
N VAL A 116 -3.53 3.32 -6.75
CA VAL A 116 -4.81 2.62 -6.78
C VAL A 116 -5.17 2.48 -8.27
N ASP A 117 -5.73 1.33 -8.69
CA ASP A 117 -6.17 1.18 -10.09
C ASP A 117 -7.14 2.32 -10.44
N SER A 118 -6.84 3.12 -11.47
CA SER A 118 -7.76 4.16 -11.95
C SER A 118 -9.02 3.54 -12.54
N VAL A 119 -10.17 4.21 -12.34
CA VAL A 119 -11.49 3.72 -12.78
C VAL A 119 -12.11 4.68 -13.79
N GLN A 120 -12.65 4.14 -14.87
CA GLN A 120 -13.47 4.85 -15.85
C GLN A 120 -14.83 4.14 -15.95
N GLU A 121 -15.88 4.76 -15.42
CA GLU A 121 -17.23 4.21 -15.42
C GLU A 121 -18.06 4.73 -16.60
N SER A 122 -19.16 4.05 -16.88
CA SER A 122 -20.19 4.51 -17.83
C SER A 122 -19.68 4.85 -19.24
N VAL A 123 -18.70 4.09 -19.73
CA VAL A 123 -18.14 4.30 -21.08
C VAL A 123 -19.17 3.95 -22.15
N ALA A 124 -19.35 4.87 -23.10
CA ALA A 124 -20.09 4.63 -24.33
C ALA A 124 -19.12 4.16 -25.43
N ALA A 125 -19.29 2.92 -25.87
CA ALA A 125 -18.57 2.41 -27.02
C ALA A 125 -19.06 3.13 -28.30
N ALA A 126 -18.14 3.35 -29.23
CA ALA A 126 -18.42 3.96 -30.53
C ALA A 126 -17.32 3.56 -31.52
N GLY A 127 -17.52 3.75 -32.81
CA GLY A 127 -16.52 3.51 -33.84
C GLY A 127 -16.32 2.04 -34.25
N SER A 128 -16.27 1.80 -35.56
CA SER A 128 -16.10 0.49 -36.20
C SER A 128 -14.64 0.12 -36.49
N THR A 129 -13.68 0.96 -36.10
CA THR A 129 -12.25 0.80 -36.39
C THR A 129 -11.40 1.27 -35.21
N ALA A 130 -10.13 0.85 -35.12
CA ALA A 130 -9.20 1.32 -34.09
C ALA A 130 -9.03 2.86 -34.09
N GLY A 131 -9.13 3.49 -35.27
CA GLY A 131 -9.03 4.95 -35.41
C GLY A 131 -10.23 5.71 -34.86
N THR A 132 -11.42 5.10 -34.86
CA THR A 132 -12.68 5.74 -34.46
C THR A 132 -13.23 5.24 -33.12
N ALA A 133 -12.63 4.19 -32.54
CA ALA A 133 -13.05 3.61 -31.28
C ALA A 133 -12.86 4.55 -30.07
N THR A 134 -13.78 4.49 -29.11
CA THR A 134 -13.71 5.29 -27.87
C THR A 134 -12.45 4.95 -27.07
N ALA A 135 -11.59 5.93 -26.80
CA ALA A 135 -10.35 5.70 -26.06
C ALA A 135 -10.61 5.46 -24.56
N LEU A 136 -10.01 4.40 -24.03
CA LEU A 136 -9.95 4.14 -22.59
C LEU A 136 -8.75 4.85 -21.98
N THR A 137 -8.91 5.34 -20.75
CA THR A 137 -7.92 6.17 -20.05
C THR A 137 -7.58 5.65 -18.65
N ALA A 138 -8.20 4.54 -18.24
CA ALA A 138 -8.08 3.98 -16.90
C ALA A 138 -7.69 2.48 -16.91
N ARG A 139 -7.27 1.96 -15.75
CA ARG A 139 -6.92 0.54 -15.57
C ARG A 139 -8.15 -0.34 -15.42
N LEU A 140 -9.25 0.18 -14.89
CA LEU A 140 -10.55 -0.50 -14.79
C LEU A 140 -11.58 0.31 -15.58
N CYS A 141 -12.14 -0.27 -16.64
CA CYS A 141 -13.05 0.43 -17.54
C CYS A 141 -14.38 -0.32 -17.66
N GLU A 142 -15.48 0.35 -17.31
CA GLU A 142 -16.83 -0.20 -17.44
C GLU A 142 -17.53 0.39 -18.66
N VAL A 143 -17.88 -0.46 -19.62
CA VAL A 143 -18.62 -0.10 -20.82
C VAL A 143 -20.09 -0.44 -20.63
N THR A 144 -20.93 0.58 -20.52
CA THR A 144 -22.36 0.43 -20.18
C THR A 144 -23.29 0.67 -21.36
N SER A 145 -22.80 1.26 -22.45
CA SER A 145 -23.57 1.42 -23.69
C SER A 145 -22.79 0.99 -24.93
N SER A 146 -23.50 0.25 -25.78
CA SER A 146 -23.09 -0.12 -27.13
C SER A 146 -24.35 -0.25 -27.99
N THR A 147 -24.28 0.30 -29.18
CA THR A 147 -25.23 0.16 -30.28
C THR A 147 -25.03 -1.22 -30.91
N ALA A 148 -26.14 -1.93 -31.16
CA ALA A 148 -26.08 -3.22 -31.82
C ALA A 148 -25.47 -3.09 -33.22
N GLY A 149 -24.48 -3.92 -33.55
CA GLY A 149 -23.81 -3.93 -34.85
C GLY A 149 -22.28 -4.11 -34.76
N THR A 150 -21.58 -3.89 -35.86
CA THR A 150 -20.11 -3.97 -35.95
C THR A 150 -19.39 -2.68 -35.56
N ALA A 151 -20.13 -1.66 -35.11
CA ALA A 151 -19.67 -0.27 -35.11
C ALA A 151 -19.33 0.31 -33.73
N ASP A 152 -19.34 -0.48 -32.67
CA ASP A 152 -19.13 0.02 -31.32
C ASP A 152 -17.94 -0.69 -30.68
N GLY A 153 -16.86 0.07 -30.51
CA GLY A 153 -15.65 -0.40 -29.89
C GLY A 153 -15.08 0.55 -28.86
N VAL A 154 -14.18 0.00 -28.08
CA VAL A 154 -13.29 0.76 -27.19
C VAL A 154 -11.85 0.47 -27.58
N LYS A 155 -10.96 1.41 -27.32
CA LYS A 155 -9.53 1.30 -27.61
C LYS A 155 -8.74 1.32 -26.31
N LEU A 156 -7.86 0.33 -26.15
CA LEU A 156 -6.98 0.24 -24.99
C LEU A 156 -6.04 1.45 -24.90
N PRO A 157 -5.58 1.81 -23.68
CA PRO A 157 -4.59 2.87 -23.48
C PRO A 157 -3.27 2.57 -24.21
N ALA A 158 -2.44 3.60 -24.40
CA ALA A 158 -1.10 3.40 -24.94
C ALA A 158 -0.31 2.36 -24.12
N ILE A 159 0.45 1.52 -24.81
CA ILE A 159 1.21 0.43 -24.17
C ILE A 159 2.33 1.03 -23.32
N ALA A 160 2.26 0.80 -22.02
CA ALA A 160 3.35 0.97 -21.07
C ALA A 160 3.63 -0.39 -20.44
N GLN A 161 4.85 -0.91 -20.63
CA GLN A 161 5.17 -2.27 -20.19
C GLN A 161 5.00 -2.42 -18.67
N GLY A 162 4.36 -3.51 -18.24
CA GLY A 162 4.03 -3.77 -16.83
C GLY A 162 2.67 -3.25 -16.38
N GLU A 163 1.99 -2.46 -17.22
CA GLU A 163 0.62 -2.00 -16.97
C GLU A 163 -0.43 -3.04 -17.42
N ARG A 164 -1.67 -2.85 -16.95
CA ARG A 164 -2.84 -3.64 -17.35
C ARG A 164 -4.09 -2.78 -17.50
N CYS A 165 -5.03 -3.22 -18.33
CA CYS A 165 -6.35 -2.62 -18.43
C CYS A 165 -7.41 -3.72 -18.40
N THR A 166 -8.35 -3.66 -17.47
CA THR A 166 -9.51 -4.56 -17.39
C THR A 166 -10.72 -3.86 -17.96
N VAL A 167 -11.35 -4.51 -18.94
CA VAL A 167 -12.57 -4.00 -19.58
C VAL A 167 -13.74 -4.88 -19.17
N PHE A 168 -14.77 -4.25 -18.60
CA PHE A 168 -16.05 -4.86 -18.26
C PHE A 168 -17.07 -4.47 -19.33
N ASN A 169 -17.49 -5.42 -20.16
CA ASN A 169 -18.61 -5.19 -21.06
C ASN A 169 -19.92 -5.43 -20.30
N LYS A 170 -20.60 -4.36 -19.90
CA LYS A 170 -21.91 -4.43 -19.22
C LYS A 170 -23.08 -4.24 -20.19
N THR A 171 -22.82 -4.42 -21.48
CA THR A 171 -23.84 -4.30 -22.53
C THR A 171 -24.34 -5.67 -22.93
N ALA A 172 -25.54 -5.70 -23.52
CA ALA A 172 -26.12 -6.91 -24.09
C ALA A 172 -25.48 -7.32 -25.44
N ASN A 173 -24.57 -6.53 -25.99
CA ASN A 173 -23.91 -6.79 -27.27
C ASN A 173 -22.47 -7.24 -27.08
N ALA A 174 -21.92 -7.94 -28.08
CA ALA A 174 -20.48 -8.17 -28.13
C ALA A 174 -19.74 -6.85 -28.40
N LEU A 175 -18.68 -6.59 -27.64
CA LEU A 175 -17.89 -5.37 -27.70
C LEU A 175 -16.59 -5.62 -28.46
N LYS A 176 -16.23 -4.72 -29.37
CA LYS A 176 -14.90 -4.72 -29.99
C LYS A 176 -13.91 -3.96 -29.11
N VAL A 177 -12.83 -4.62 -28.71
CA VAL A 177 -11.71 -4.00 -27.99
C VAL A 177 -10.53 -3.92 -28.93
N TYR A 178 -10.19 -2.70 -29.35
CA TYR A 178 -9.09 -2.43 -30.26
C TYR A 178 -7.79 -2.19 -29.49
N PRO A 179 -6.63 -2.63 -30.03
CA PRO A 179 -5.34 -2.18 -29.53
C PRO A 179 -5.13 -0.68 -29.79
N PRO A 180 -4.10 -0.07 -29.19
CA PRO A 180 -3.61 1.23 -29.65
C PRO A 180 -3.25 1.19 -31.13
N SER A 181 -3.34 2.34 -31.80
CA SER A 181 -3.17 2.40 -33.25
C SER A 181 -1.83 1.83 -33.72
N GLY A 182 -1.88 0.90 -34.68
CA GLY A 182 -0.72 0.18 -35.21
C GLY A 182 -0.18 -0.93 -34.31
N GLN A 183 -0.78 -1.15 -33.13
CA GLN A 183 -0.41 -2.22 -32.19
C GLN A 183 -1.37 -3.40 -32.32
N GLN A 184 -1.13 -4.45 -31.52
CA GLN A 184 -1.94 -5.67 -31.57
C GLN A 184 -2.38 -6.17 -30.18
N ILE A 185 -3.38 -7.04 -30.20
CA ILE A 185 -3.77 -7.86 -29.05
C ILE A 185 -3.41 -9.31 -29.37
N ASN A 186 -2.69 -9.97 -28.47
CA ASN A 186 -2.10 -11.29 -28.62
C ASN A 186 -1.18 -11.36 -29.86
N TYR A 187 -1.71 -11.89 -30.97
CA TYR A 187 -1.06 -11.95 -32.28
C TYR A 187 -2.10 -11.74 -33.40
N GLY A 188 -3.16 -10.97 -33.12
CA GLY A 188 -4.30 -10.78 -34.03
C GLY A 188 -3.98 -9.93 -35.27
N GLY A 189 -2.80 -9.31 -35.34
CA GLY A 189 -2.45 -8.32 -36.36
C GLY A 189 -2.73 -6.88 -35.91
N ALA A 190 -2.13 -5.92 -36.63
CA ALA A 190 -2.24 -4.50 -36.31
C ALA A 190 -3.69 -4.02 -36.43
N ASP A 191 -4.15 -3.24 -35.44
CA ASP A 191 -5.50 -2.64 -35.38
C ASP A 191 -6.67 -3.65 -35.40
N VAL A 192 -6.40 -4.94 -35.23
CA VAL A 192 -7.42 -5.98 -35.19
C VAL A 192 -8.03 -6.06 -33.79
N ALA A 193 -9.35 -5.89 -33.71
CA ALA A 193 -10.09 -5.96 -32.45
C ALA A 193 -10.21 -7.38 -31.90
N HIS A 194 -10.00 -7.51 -30.59
CA HIS A 194 -10.49 -8.64 -29.81
C HIS A 194 -11.99 -8.49 -29.55
N THR A 195 -12.77 -9.56 -29.66
CA THR A 195 -14.22 -9.51 -29.41
C THR A 195 -14.52 -9.98 -28.00
N LEU A 196 -14.95 -9.05 -27.15
CA LEU A 196 -15.39 -9.34 -25.80
C LEU A 196 -16.89 -9.65 -25.80
N ALA A 197 -17.28 -10.82 -25.32
CA ALA A 197 -18.69 -11.23 -25.27
C ALA A 197 -19.56 -10.26 -24.45
N ALA A 198 -20.87 -10.25 -24.71
CA ALA A 198 -21.85 -9.56 -23.87
C ALA A 198 -21.70 -10.01 -22.41
N TRP A 199 -21.75 -9.07 -21.47
CA TRP A 199 -21.50 -9.32 -20.04
C TRP A 199 -20.10 -9.87 -19.69
N GLY A 200 -19.21 -9.94 -20.68
CA GLY A 200 -17.85 -10.48 -20.54
C GLY A 200 -16.89 -9.49 -19.87
N THR A 201 -15.84 -10.02 -19.26
CA THR A 201 -14.73 -9.24 -18.70
C THR A 201 -13.42 -9.84 -19.16
N THR A 202 -12.46 -8.99 -19.51
CA THR A 202 -11.09 -9.43 -19.86
C THR A 202 -10.09 -8.40 -19.38
N THR A 203 -8.95 -8.88 -18.88
CA THR A 203 -7.80 -8.05 -18.53
C THR A 203 -6.75 -8.16 -19.63
N TYR A 204 -6.24 -7.02 -20.07
CA TYR A 204 -5.23 -6.90 -21.11
C TYR A 204 -3.92 -6.46 -20.44
N TYR A 205 -2.87 -7.26 -20.58
CA TYR A 205 -1.54 -7.06 -20.00
C TYR A 205 -0.56 -6.52 -21.04
N ALA A 206 0.08 -5.39 -20.74
CA ALA A 206 1.15 -4.82 -21.57
C ALA A 206 2.48 -5.51 -21.25
N VAL A 207 2.68 -6.73 -21.78
CA VAL A 207 3.92 -7.51 -21.51
C VAL A 207 5.04 -7.13 -22.48
N LYS A 208 4.70 -6.68 -23.69
CA LYS A 208 5.65 -6.19 -24.71
C LYS A 208 5.36 -4.73 -25.04
N THR A 209 6.29 -4.08 -25.74
CA THR A 209 6.16 -2.69 -26.18
C THR A 209 5.15 -2.49 -27.30
N ASP A 210 4.73 -3.57 -27.97
CA ASP A 210 3.91 -3.53 -29.18
C ASP A 210 2.59 -4.32 -29.10
N SER A 211 2.38 -5.03 -27.98
CA SER A 211 1.28 -5.98 -27.86
C SER A 211 0.68 -5.99 -26.47
N TYR A 212 -0.64 -5.97 -26.41
CA TYR A 212 -1.40 -6.40 -25.23
C TYR A 212 -1.63 -7.91 -25.29
N TYR A 213 -1.71 -8.58 -24.13
CA TYR A 213 -2.07 -9.99 -24.01
C TYR A 213 -3.27 -10.17 -23.10
N THR A 214 -4.18 -11.09 -23.42
CA THR A 214 -5.39 -11.38 -22.61
C THR A 214 -5.21 -12.58 -21.73
#